data_AF-A0A7J2TM61-F1
#
_entry.id   AF-A0A7J2TM61-F1
#
_cell.length_a   1.000
_cell.length_b   1.000
_cell.length_c   1.000
_cell.angle_alpha   90.00
_cell.angle_beta   90.00
_cell.angle_gamma   90.00
#
_symmetry.space_group_name_H-M   'P 1'
#
loop_
_entity.id
_entity.type
_entity.pdbx_description
1 polymer ?
#
loop_
_entity_poly.entity_id
_entity_poly.type
_entity_poly.pdbx_seq_one_letter_code
_entity_poly.pdbx_strand_id
1 'polypeptide(L)'
;MRKSKLETYEDILGAIIKKPLTIDSIAYETSMDCTILEQRLNSLIKYGLVQERISGAKTLYAITERGATVFKTLSFQKYLEKVASAIKVMDEALQVVPTLSKRVENEEK
;
A
#
# COMPACT_ATOMS: atom_id res chain seq x y z
N MET A 1 -6.69 -1.65 13.03
CA MET A 1 -5.53 -2.59 13.02
C MET A 1 -4.25 -1.78 12.99
N ARG A 2 -3.23 -2.18 13.75
CA ARG A 2 -1.91 -1.53 13.72
C ARG A 2 -1.20 -1.92 12.42
N LYS A 3 -0.72 -0.93 11.65
CA LYS A 3 0.07 -1.20 10.44
C LYS A 3 1.33 -1.99 10.79
N SER A 4 1.63 -2.99 9.98
CA SER A 4 2.88 -3.75 10.04
C SER A 4 4.06 -2.87 9.63
N LYS A 5 5.27 -3.35 9.92
CA LYS A 5 6.51 -2.69 9.53
C LYS A 5 6.66 -2.58 8.00
N LEU A 6 6.20 -3.59 7.26
CA LEU A 6 6.26 -3.59 5.80
C LEU A 6 5.24 -2.61 5.19
N GLU A 7 4.01 -2.58 5.70
CA GLU A 7 3.00 -1.60 5.27
C GLU A 7 3.46 -0.17 5.50
N THR A 8 4.11 0.09 6.64
CA THR A 8 4.73 1.38 6.93
C THR A 8 5.79 1.76 5.89
N TYR A 9 6.64 0.82 5.48
CA TYR A 9 7.64 1.08 4.45
C TYR A 9 7.01 1.36 3.10
N GLU A 10 5.97 0.61 2.74
CA GLU A 10 5.22 0.83 1.51
C GLU A 10 4.57 2.21 1.48
N ASP A 11 3.95 2.65 2.57
CA ASP A 11 3.35 3.98 2.68
C ASP A 11 4.39 5.09 2.48
N ILE A 12 5.57 4.96 3.11
CA ILE A 12 6.67 5.93 2.94
C ILE A 12 7.14 5.97 1.49
N LEU A 13 7.42 4.80 0.89
CA LEU A 13 7.86 4.73 -0.51
C LEU A 13 6.79 5.27 -1.47
N GLY A 14 5.52 5.03 -1.17
CA GLY A 14 4.38 5.57 -1.91
C GLY A 14 4.27 7.09 -1.85
N ALA A 15 4.57 7.71 -0.70
CA ALA A 15 4.58 9.17 -0.57
C ALA A 15 5.64 9.83 -1.47
N ILE A 16 6.84 9.24 -1.56
CA ILE A 16 7.98 9.81 -2.29
C ILE A 16 8.15 9.31 -3.73
N ILE A 17 7.26 8.45 -4.24
CA ILE A 17 7.39 7.87 -5.59
C ILE A 17 7.27 8.94 -6.69
N LYS A 18 6.43 9.96 -6.47
CA LYS A 18 6.15 11.01 -7.46
C LYS A 18 7.18 12.14 -7.42
N LYS A 19 7.62 12.50 -6.22
CA LYS A 19 8.57 13.60 -6.00
C LYS A 19 9.30 13.43 -4.65
N PRO A 20 10.51 13.97 -4.50
CA PRO A 20 11.16 14.04 -3.20
C PRO A 20 10.39 14.91 -2.20
N LEU A 21 10.38 14.51 -0.93
CA LEU A 21 9.63 15.20 0.14
C LEU A 21 10.48 15.44 1.38
N THR A 22 10.13 16.44 2.19
CA THR A 22 10.72 16.63 3.52
C THR A 22 10.15 15.62 4.52
N ILE A 23 10.85 15.42 5.65
CA ILE A 23 10.35 14.56 6.74
C ILE A 23 8.94 14.95 7.19
N ASP A 24 8.67 16.25 7.34
CA ASP A 24 7.35 16.75 7.76
C ASP A 24 6.25 16.42 6.75
N SER A 25 6.55 16.53 5.45
CA SER A 25 5.59 16.22 4.40
C SER A 25 5.28 14.72 4.37
N ILE A 26 6.28 13.87 4.57
CA ILE A 26 6.10 12.42 4.65
C ILE A 26 5.30 12.06 5.91
N ALA A 27 5.59 12.67 7.05
CA ALA A 27 4.85 12.44 8.29
C ALA A 27 3.36 12.81 8.13
N TYR A 28 3.09 13.94 7.47
CA TYR A 28 1.74 14.38 7.15
C TYR A 28 1.01 13.40 6.21
N GLU A 29 1.65 12.98 5.11
CA GLU A 29 1.03 12.07 4.13
C GLU A 29 0.80 10.65 4.68
N THR A 30 1.67 10.19 5.57
CA THR A 30 1.62 8.82 6.13
C THR A 30 0.92 8.72 7.49
N SER A 31 0.55 9.87 8.07
CA SER A 31 0.04 10.00 9.45
C SER A 31 0.94 9.29 10.48
N MET A 32 2.25 9.47 10.35
CA MET A 32 3.25 8.82 11.20
C MET A 32 3.89 9.80 12.19
N ASP A 33 4.19 9.32 13.39
CA ASP A 33 5.05 10.05 14.32
C ASP A 33 6.47 10.25 13.74
N CYS A 34 7.01 11.47 13.86
CA CYS A 34 8.30 11.83 13.24
C CYS A 34 9.46 10.97 13.77
N THR A 35 9.46 10.55 15.03
CA THR A 35 10.54 9.72 15.60
C THR A 35 10.52 8.31 15.00
N ILE A 36 9.33 7.76 14.78
CA ILE A 36 9.16 6.46 14.12
C ILE A 36 9.53 6.59 12.64
N LEU A 37 9.08 7.65 11.98
CA LEU A 37 9.38 7.91 10.58
C LEU A 37 10.89 8.01 10.34
N GLU A 38 11.62 8.72 11.18
CA GLU A 38 13.08 8.87 11.06
C GLU A 38 13.79 7.52 11.16
N GLN A 39 13.42 6.67 12.13
CA GLN A 39 13.95 5.31 12.23
C GLN A 39 13.66 4.46 10.98
N ARG A 40 12.48 4.65 10.39
CA ARG A 40 12.07 3.94 9.17
C ARG A 40 12.83 4.44 7.94
N LEU A 41 12.98 5.74 7.78
CA LEU A 41 13.79 6.36 6.72
C LEU A 41 15.25 5.92 6.81
N ASN A 42 15.85 5.95 8.01
CA ASN A 42 17.21 5.45 8.22
C ASN A 42 17.38 3.98 7.81
N SER A 43 16.37 3.15 8.07
CA SER A 43 16.36 1.75 7.60
C SER A 43 16.28 1.67 6.07
N LEU A 44 15.38 2.44 5.45
CA LEU A 44 15.19 2.45 4.00
C LEU A 44 16.43 2.98 3.25
N ILE A 45 17.13 3.96 3.82
CA ILE A 45 18.41 4.47 3.33
C ILE A 45 19.48 3.38 3.44
N LYS A 46 19.58 2.71 4.60
CA LYS A 46 20.51 1.59 4.79
C LYS A 46 20.28 0.45 3.78
N TYR A 47 19.02 0.21 3.38
CA TYR A 47 18.68 -0.79 2.36
C TYR A 47 18.85 -0.28 0.92
N GLY A 48 19.20 0.99 0.72
CA GLY A 48 19.36 1.61 -0.61
C GLY A 48 18.04 1.78 -1.35
N LEU A 49 16.91 1.86 -0.64
CA LEU A 49 15.58 2.10 -1.23
C LEU A 49 15.23 3.59 -1.29
N VAL A 50 15.85 4.38 -0.41
CA VAL A 50 15.67 5.83 -0.30
C VAL A 50 17.05 6.48 -0.24
N GLN A 51 17.16 7.70 -0.74
CA GLN A 51 18.34 8.53 -0.62
C GLN A 51 17.96 9.92 -0.12
N GLU A 52 18.87 10.55 0.61
CA GLU A 52 18.76 11.96 0.98
C GLU A 52 19.25 12.85 -0.17
N ARG A 53 18.61 14.01 -0.30
CA ARG A 53 18.98 15.08 -1.23
C ARG A 53 18.93 16.39 -0.47
N ILE A 54 20.03 17.13 -0.52
CA ILE A 54 20.10 18.46 0.09
C ILE A 54 19.62 19.47 -0.95
N SER A 55 18.61 20.26 -0.59
CA SER A 55 18.09 21.34 -1.42
C SER A 55 18.07 22.63 -0.60
N GLY A 56 19.13 23.43 -0.72
CA GLY A 56 19.34 24.59 0.14
C GLY A 56 19.51 24.15 1.60
N ALA A 57 18.66 24.68 2.48
CA ALA A 57 18.67 24.34 3.92
C ALA A 57 17.78 23.13 4.29
N LYS A 58 17.13 22.49 3.30
CA LYS A 58 16.18 21.40 3.55
C LYS A 58 16.72 20.05 3.07
N THR A 59 16.57 19.02 3.90
CA THR A 59 16.78 17.63 3.51
C THR A 59 15.49 17.08 2.90
N LEU A 60 15.61 16.54 1.69
CA LEU A 60 14.54 15.86 0.97
C LEU A 60 14.89 14.37 0.84
N TYR A 61 13.87 13.52 0.93
CA TYR A 61 14.01 12.09 0.73
C TYR A 61 13.45 11.74 -0.65
N ALA A 62 14.28 11.08 -1.46
CA ALA A 62 13.91 10.63 -2.80
C ALA A 62 14.01 9.11 -2.87
N ILE A 63 13.08 8.49 -3.60
CA ILE A 63 13.14 7.06 -3.85
C ILE A 63 14.27 6.73 -4.85
N THR A 64 14.95 5.61 -4.64
CA THR A 64 15.91 5.08 -5.62
C THR A 64 15.19 4.22 -6.67
N GLU A 65 15.85 3.86 -7.77
CA GLU A 65 15.28 2.92 -8.75
C GLU A 65 14.94 1.58 -8.11
N ARG A 66 15.83 1.07 -7.24
CA ARG A 66 15.59 -0.15 -6.45
C ARG A 66 14.36 0.01 -5.56
N GLY A 67 14.25 1.15 -4.86
CA GLY A 67 13.08 1.47 -4.03
C GLY A 67 11.78 1.47 -4.83
N ALA A 68 11.79 2.07 -6.02
CA ALA A 68 10.63 2.13 -6.90
C ALA A 68 10.20 0.73 -7.39
N THR A 69 11.16 -0.14 -7.72
CA THR A 69 10.87 -1.54 -8.09
C THR A 69 10.27 -2.29 -6.91
N VAL A 70 10.84 -2.17 -5.71
CA VAL A 70 10.29 -2.81 -4.50
C VAL A 70 8.88 -2.32 -4.21
N PHE A 71 8.64 -1.00 -4.26
CA PHE A 71 7.31 -0.43 -4.05
C PHE A 71 6.29 -0.96 -5.06
N LYS A 72 6.64 -0.99 -6.35
CA LYS A 72 5.76 -1.54 -7.40
C LYS A 72 5.40 -2.99 -7.10
N THR A 73 6.37 -3.84 -6.73
CA THR A 73 6.11 -5.23 -6.37
C THR A 73 5.16 -5.36 -5.18
N LEU A 74 5.38 -4.58 -4.11
CA LEU A 74 4.51 -4.60 -2.93
C LEU A 74 3.08 -4.13 -3.26
N SER A 75 2.95 -3.04 -4.01
CA SER A 75 1.65 -2.50 -4.41
C SER A 75 0.87 -3.45 -5.33
N PHE A 76 1.57 -4.17 -6.21
CA PHE A 76 0.97 -5.14 -7.11
C PHE A 76 0.43 -6.36 -6.37
N GLN A 77 1.12 -6.83 -5.33
CA GLN A 77 0.63 -7.92 -4.49
C GLN A 77 -0.72 -7.55 -3.86
N LYS A 78 -0.85 -6.36 -3.26
CA LYS A 78 -2.13 -5.89 -2.69
C LYS A 78 -3.22 -5.75 -3.74
N TYR A 79 -2.87 -5.32 -4.95
CA TYR A 79 -3.84 -5.26 -6.05
C TYR A 79 -4.37 -6.66 -6.40
N LEU A 80 -3.49 -7.65 -6.53
CA LEU A 80 -3.89 -9.03 -6.81
C LEU A 80 -4.76 -9.61 -5.70
N GLU A 81 -4.44 -9.36 -4.44
CA GLU A 81 -5.25 -9.80 -3.29
C GLU A 81 -6.68 -9.23 -3.37
N LYS A 82 -6.84 -7.96 -3.76
CA LYS A 82 -8.15 -7.33 -3.96
C LYS A 82 -8.91 -7.91 -5.15
N VAL A 83 -8.23 -8.21 -6.25
CA VAL A 83 -8.86 -8.84 -7.42
C VAL A 83 -9.33 -10.26 -7.07
N ALA A 84 -8.48 -11.04 -6.39
CA ALA A 84 -8.82 -12.40 -5.97
C ALA A 84 -10.01 -12.42 -4.99
N SER A 85 -10.06 -11.48 -4.04
CA SER A 85 -11.19 -11.38 -3.12
C SER A 85 -12.49 -11.00 -3.83
N ALA A 86 -12.44 -10.07 -4.79
CA ALA A 86 -13.60 -9.71 -5.61
C ALA A 86 -14.11 -10.90 -6.44
N ILE A 87 -13.22 -11.66 -7.09
CA ILE A 87 -13.58 -12.86 -7.86
C ILE A 87 -14.27 -13.89 -6.96
N LYS A 88 -13.74 -14.12 -5.75
CA LYS A 88 -14.34 -15.07 -4.80
C LYS A 88 -15.77 -14.67 -4.40
N VAL A 89 -16.00 -13.38 -4.11
CA VAL A 89 -17.34 -12.88 -3.79
C VAL A 89 -18.31 -13.08 -4.96
N MET A 90 -17.86 -12.89 -6.20
CA MET A 90 -18.70 -13.13 -7.39
C MET A 90 -19.02 -14.61 -7.59
N ASP A 91 -18.05 -15.50 -7.39
CA ASP A 91 -18.27 -16.96 -7.49
C ASP A 91 -19.29 -17.45 -6.46
N GLU A 92 -19.16 -16.99 -5.20
CA GLU A 92 -20.13 -17.27 -4.14
C GLU A 92 -21.53 -16.78 -4.52
N ALA A 93 -21.66 -15.55 -5.05
CA ALA A 93 -22.93 -15.03 -5.51
C ALA A 93 -23.53 -15.87 -6.66
N LEU A 94 -22.72 -16.25 -7.65
CA LEU A 94 -23.14 -17.10 -8.77
C LEU A 94 -23.63 -18.48 -8.33
N GLN A 95 -23.13 -19.02 -7.21
CA GLN A 95 -23.61 -20.29 -6.66
C GLN A 95 -24.93 -20.15 -5.89
N VAL A 96 -25.22 -18.99 -5.29
CA VAL A 96 -26.43 -18.78 -4.46
C VAL A 96 -27.64 -18.31 -5.29
N VAL A 97 -27.42 -17.48 -6.30
CA VAL A 97 -28.50 -16.92 -7.15
C VAL A 97 -29.38 -18.00 -7.81
N PRO A 98 -28.83 -19.09 -8.38
CA PRO A 98 -29.64 -20.15 -8.98
C PRO A 98 -30.46 -20.93 -7.94
N THR A 99 -29.95 -21.07 -6.72
CA THR A 99 -30.57 -21.82 -5.62
C THR A 99 -31.79 -21.08 -5.05
N LEU A 100 -31.76 -19.75 -5.07
CA LEU A 100 -32.90 -18.91 -4.73
C LEU A 100 -33.96 -18.90 -5.84
N SER A 101 -33.53 -18.79 -7.12
CA SER A 101 -34.44 -18.84 -8.28
C SER A 101 -35.24 -20.15 -8.33
N LYS A 102 -34.64 -21.29 -7.99
CA LYS A 102 -35.32 -22.59 -7.95
C LYS A 102 -36.24 -22.80 -6.74
N ARG A 103 -36.09 -22.03 -5.65
CA ARG A 103 -37.01 -22.11 -4.50
C ARG A 103 -38.30 -21.36 -4.76
N VAL A 104 -38.23 -20.19 -5.40
CA VAL A 104 -39.42 -19.38 -5.74
C VAL A 104 -40.37 -20.14 -6.68
N GLU A 105 -39.83 -20.85 -7.68
CA GLU A 105 -40.67 -21.66 -8.60
C GLU A 105 -41.36 -22.87 -7.94
N ASN A 106 -40.90 -23.33 -6.77
CA ASN A 106 -41.49 -24.48 -6.06
C ASN A 106 -42.47 -24.07 -4.95
N GLU A 107 -42.53 -22.79 -4.56
CA GLU A 107 -43.52 -22.28 -3.60
C GLU A 107 -44.79 -21.75 -4.28
N GLU A 108 -44.79 -21.58 -5.61
CA GLU A 108 -45.95 -21.14 -6.41
C GLU A 108 -46.78 -22.30 -7.04
N LYS A 109 -46.54 -23.55 -6.64
CA LYS A 109 -47.34 -24.73 -7.05
C LYS A 109 -48.02 -25.38 -5.84
#